data_AF-A0A5P9F042-F1
#
_entry.id   AF-A0A5P9F042-F1
#
_cell.length_a   1.000
_cell.length_b   1.000
_cell.length_c   1.000
_cell.angle_alpha   90.00
_cell.angle_beta   90.00
_cell.angle_gamma   90.00
#
_symmetry.space_group_name_H-M   'P 1'
#
loop_
_entity.id
_entity.type
_entity.pdbx_description
1 polymer ?
#
loop_
_entity_poly.entity_id
_entity_poly.type
_entity_poly.pdbx_seq_one_letter_code
_entity_poly.pdbx_strand_id
1 'polypeptide(L)'
;MFKLNYHNQFSAAFPDTETLHHAKRLWLEALAAFEAQDIMQGAKRAILQSEYLPTVHKMLLLCAAGENGLPEARAAYREACNAPSPKTNHKWSHPAVYHAGRESNWYFLANNPESIAYPVFAEHYRKLCARVLEGEKLSAPEQLKLEENPGTPLSKEENAQKMAALRAELGI
;
A
#
# COMPACT_ATOMS: atom_id res chain seq x y z
N MET A 1 8.28 -17.83 19.51
CA MET A 1 6.84 -17.60 19.30
C MET A 1 6.14 -18.81 18.67
N PHE A 2 6.60 -19.35 17.54
CA PHE A 2 5.89 -20.46 16.87
C PHE A 2 5.91 -21.81 17.60
N LYS A 3 7.02 -22.20 18.25
CA LYS A 3 7.10 -23.46 19.03
C LYS A 3 6.05 -23.56 20.16
N LEU A 4 5.65 -22.42 20.73
CA LEU A 4 4.63 -22.37 21.80
C LEU A 4 3.21 -22.42 21.23
N ASN A 5 2.94 -21.69 20.14
CA ASN A 5 1.60 -21.61 19.55
C ASN A 5 1.23 -22.84 18.71
N TYR A 6 2.21 -23.48 18.06
CA TYR A 6 2.00 -24.61 17.14
C TYR A 6 2.69 -25.88 17.64
N HIS A 7 2.71 -26.12 18.95
CA HIS A 7 3.59 -27.12 19.59
C HIS A 7 3.70 -28.46 18.84
N ASN A 8 2.58 -29.14 18.60
CA ASN A 8 2.57 -30.44 17.94
C ASN A 8 3.07 -30.37 16.49
N GLN A 9 2.63 -29.37 15.73
CA GLN A 9 3.03 -29.17 14.33
C GLN A 9 4.50 -28.80 14.23
N PHE A 10 5.00 -27.97 15.15
CA PHE A 10 6.40 -27.56 15.21
C PHE A 10 7.30 -28.75 15.52
N SER A 11 6.94 -29.56 16.52
CA SER A 11 7.71 -30.76 16.88
C SER A 11 7.67 -31.82 15.77
N ALA A 12 6.54 -31.97 15.07
CA ALA A 12 6.42 -32.89 13.94
C ALA A 12 7.21 -32.41 12.71
N ALA A 13 7.22 -31.10 12.43
CA ALA A 13 7.95 -30.52 11.29
C ALA A 13 9.46 -30.43 11.52
N PHE A 14 9.90 -30.30 12.77
CA PHE A 14 11.30 -30.13 13.15
C PHE A 14 11.68 -31.10 14.29
N PRO A 15 11.77 -32.41 14.00
CA PRO A 15 11.97 -33.44 15.03
C PRO A 15 13.36 -33.41 15.67
N ASP A 16 14.37 -32.95 14.92
CA ASP A 16 15.77 -32.93 15.34
C ASP A 16 16.43 -31.56 15.09
N THR A 17 17.65 -31.41 15.60
CA THR A 17 18.39 -30.14 15.56
C THR A 17 18.93 -29.83 14.16
N GLU A 18 19.27 -30.82 13.36
CA GLU A 18 19.76 -30.66 11.99
C GLU A 18 18.64 -30.11 11.09
N THR A 19 17.46 -30.74 11.13
CA THR A 19 16.27 -30.27 10.42
C THR A 19 15.87 -28.85 10.84
N LEU A 20 15.94 -28.55 12.15
CA LEU A 20 15.69 -27.20 12.65
C LEU A 20 16.72 -26.18 12.15
N HIS A 21 18.00 -26.55 12.08
CA HIS A 21 19.04 -25.66 11.54
C HIS A 21 18.87 -25.40 10.04
N HIS A 22 18.53 -26.43 9.26
CA HIS A 22 18.21 -26.25 7.83
C HIS A 22 17.02 -25.33 7.63
N ALA A 23 15.94 -25.54 8.38
CA ALA A 23 14.77 -24.66 8.33
C ALA A 23 15.14 -23.22 8.68
N LYS A 24 15.92 -22.99 9.75
CA LYS A 24 16.37 -21.63 10.11
C LYS A 24 17.17 -20.95 9.01
N ARG A 25 18.09 -21.67 8.34
CA ARG A 25 18.85 -21.13 7.20
C ARG A 25 17.95 -20.76 6.04
N LEU A 26 17.03 -21.65 5.65
CA LEU A 26 16.06 -21.40 4.59
C LEU A 26 15.21 -20.14 4.89
N TRP A 27 14.71 -20.03 6.12
CA TRP A 27 13.91 -18.87 6.52
C TRP A 27 14.74 -17.59 6.56
N LEU A 28 15.99 -17.67 7.01
CA LEU A 28 16.90 -16.52 7.02
C LEU A 28 17.18 -16.02 5.60
N GLU A 29 17.47 -16.92 4.67
CA GLU A 29 17.70 -16.59 3.26
C GLU A 29 16.45 -15.99 2.61
N ALA A 30 15.29 -16.62 2.80
CA ALA A 30 14.04 -16.15 2.21
C ALA A 30 13.59 -14.79 2.75
N LEU A 31 13.83 -14.51 4.04
CA LEU A 31 13.39 -13.26 4.69
C LEU A 31 14.48 -12.18 4.71
N ALA A 32 15.63 -12.40 4.07
CA ALA A 32 16.78 -11.51 4.13
C ALA A 32 16.49 -10.08 3.63
N ALA A 33 15.50 -9.93 2.75
CA ALA A 33 15.11 -8.62 2.19
C ALA A 33 14.17 -7.81 3.10
N PHE A 34 13.67 -8.40 4.20
CA PHE A 34 12.76 -7.73 5.13
C PHE A 34 13.50 -7.23 6.38
N GLU A 35 13.06 -6.09 6.90
CA GLU A 35 13.56 -5.62 8.19
C GLU A 35 13.07 -6.50 9.34
N ALA A 36 13.82 -6.53 10.44
CA ALA A 36 13.44 -7.28 11.64
C ALA A 36 12.04 -6.91 12.14
N GLN A 37 11.64 -5.63 12.05
CA GLN A 37 10.31 -5.17 12.44
C GLN A 37 9.21 -5.79 11.57
N ASP A 38 9.41 -5.86 10.25
CA ASP A 38 8.42 -6.40 9.31
C ASP A 38 8.24 -7.90 9.53
N ILE A 39 9.33 -8.63 9.78
CA ILE A 39 9.32 -10.06 10.13
C ILE A 39 8.57 -10.28 11.45
N MET A 40 8.82 -9.45 12.47
CA MET A 40 8.14 -9.55 13.75
C MET A 40 6.65 -9.29 13.65
N GLN A 41 6.22 -8.31 12.85
CA GLN A 41 4.80 -8.04 12.61
C GLN A 41 4.15 -9.17 11.80
N GLY A 42 4.84 -9.68 10.77
CA GLY A 42 4.40 -10.86 10.03
C GLY A 42 4.21 -12.09 10.91
N ALA A 43 5.11 -12.33 11.86
CA ALA A 43 5.00 -13.44 12.82
C ALA A 43 3.79 -13.30 13.74
N LYS A 44 3.51 -12.07 14.22
CA LYS A 44 2.32 -11.79 15.04
C LYS A 44 1.04 -12.04 14.25
N ARG A 45 0.98 -11.56 13.00
CA ARG A 45 -0.17 -11.82 12.11
C ARG A 45 -0.36 -13.32 11.86
N ALA A 46 0.73 -14.06 11.66
CA ALA A 46 0.66 -15.50 11.45
C ALA A 46 -0.04 -16.19 12.63
N ILE A 47 0.35 -15.85 13.85
CA ILE A 47 -0.24 -16.40 15.08
C ILE A 47 -1.73 -16.06 15.21
N LEU A 48 -2.12 -14.83 14.83
CA LEU A 48 -3.51 -14.37 14.96
C LEU A 48 -4.43 -14.89 13.85
N GLN A 49 -3.88 -15.17 12.65
CA GLN A 49 -4.67 -15.42 11.45
C GLN A 49 -4.49 -16.84 10.88
N SER A 50 -3.50 -17.60 11.33
CA SER A 50 -3.21 -18.93 10.80
C SER A 50 -3.44 -20.00 11.86
N GLU A 51 -4.35 -20.93 11.57
CA GLU A 51 -4.64 -22.11 12.40
C GLU A 51 -3.46 -23.10 12.43
N TYR A 52 -2.67 -23.11 11.35
CA TYR A 52 -1.52 -24.00 11.19
C TYR A 52 -0.19 -23.24 11.19
N LEU A 53 0.89 -23.97 11.47
CA LEU A 53 2.25 -23.47 11.38
C LEU A 53 2.48 -22.87 9.98
N PRO A 54 2.82 -21.58 9.87
CA PRO A 54 2.95 -20.93 8.57
C PRO A 54 4.12 -21.51 7.78
N THR A 55 3.91 -21.65 6.47
CA THR A 55 5.00 -21.93 5.52
C THR A 55 5.85 -20.67 5.29
N VAL A 56 7.05 -20.82 4.73
CA VAL A 56 7.90 -19.69 4.33
C VAL A 56 7.14 -18.74 3.39
N HIS A 57 6.39 -19.29 2.43
CA HIS A 57 5.59 -18.50 1.50
C HIS A 57 4.50 -17.69 2.22
N LYS A 58 3.78 -18.31 3.18
CA LYS A 58 2.80 -17.59 3.98
C LYS A 58 3.46 -16.48 4.81
N MET A 59 4.65 -16.74 5.36
CA MET A 59 5.40 -15.74 6.08
C MET A 59 5.79 -14.55 5.20
N LEU A 60 6.29 -14.79 3.98
CA LEU A 60 6.61 -13.73 3.02
C LEU A 60 5.42 -12.80 2.76
N LEU A 61 4.23 -13.38 2.53
CA LEU A 61 2.99 -12.61 2.36
C LEU A 61 2.65 -11.76 3.60
N LEU A 62 2.83 -12.31 4.80
CA LEU A 62 2.52 -11.63 6.06
C LEU A 62 3.53 -10.55 6.45
N CYS A 63 4.79 -10.69 6.01
CA CYS A 63 5.81 -9.65 6.10
C CYS A 63 5.51 -8.51 5.10
N ALA A 64 5.27 -8.88 3.85
CA ALA A 64 4.95 -7.94 2.75
C ALA A 64 3.68 -7.13 3.00
N ALA A 65 2.70 -7.71 3.70
CA ALA A 65 1.42 -7.11 4.02
C ALA A 65 1.49 -5.69 4.61
N GLY A 66 2.56 -5.30 5.31
CA GLY A 66 2.60 -4.03 6.04
C GLY A 66 1.46 -3.93 7.07
N GLU A 67 1.19 -2.75 7.63
CA GLU A 67 0.16 -2.57 8.69
C GLU A 67 -1.25 -3.00 8.27
N ASN A 68 -1.64 -2.75 7.01
CA ASN A 68 -3.00 -2.95 6.52
C ASN A 68 -3.22 -4.18 5.62
N GLY A 69 -2.17 -4.94 5.29
CA GLY A 69 -2.27 -6.05 4.34
C GLY A 69 -2.01 -5.65 2.88
N LEU A 70 -1.61 -6.63 2.07
CA LEU A 70 -1.76 -6.53 0.61
C LEU A 70 -3.23 -6.87 0.27
N PRO A 71 -4.02 -5.93 -0.27
CA PRO A 71 -5.38 -6.23 -0.70
C PRO A 71 -5.39 -7.23 -1.86
N GLU A 72 -6.51 -7.92 -2.03
CA GLU A 72 -6.73 -8.73 -3.23
C GLU A 72 -6.82 -7.82 -4.47
N ALA A 73 -6.39 -8.32 -5.65
CA ALA A 73 -6.24 -7.52 -6.86
C ALA A 73 -7.52 -6.78 -7.27
N ARG A 74 -8.69 -7.42 -7.16
CA ARG A 74 -9.98 -6.78 -7.44
C ARG A 74 -10.35 -5.74 -6.38
N ALA A 75 -10.07 -5.99 -5.10
CA ALA A 75 -10.25 -5.00 -4.05
C ALA A 75 -9.36 -3.76 -4.27
N ALA A 76 -8.09 -3.98 -4.61
CA ALA A 76 -7.12 -2.94 -4.97
C ALA A 76 -7.59 -2.13 -6.20
N TYR A 77 -8.09 -2.79 -7.23
CA TYR A 77 -8.64 -2.13 -8.42
C TYR A 77 -9.84 -1.23 -8.07
N ARG A 78 -10.76 -1.74 -7.26
CA ARG A 78 -11.92 -0.94 -6.80
C ARG A 78 -11.49 0.29 -6.00
N GLU A 79 -10.50 0.15 -5.13
CA GLU A 79 -9.93 1.29 -4.40
C GLU A 79 -9.32 2.32 -5.38
N ALA A 80 -8.52 1.85 -6.34
CA ALA A 80 -7.90 2.69 -7.37
C ALA A 80 -8.94 3.51 -8.17
N CYS A 81 -10.02 2.87 -8.60
CA CYS A 81 -11.11 3.54 -9.31
C CYS A 81 -11.86 4.54 -8.43
N ASN A 82 -12.16 4.19 -7.17
CA ASN A 82 -12.97 5.02 -6.27
C ASN A 82 -12.20 6.12 -5.52
N ALA A 83 -10.87 6.10 -5.54
CA ALA A 83 -10.08 7.10 -4.84
C ALA A 83 -10.40 8.52 -5.34
N PRO A 84 -10.66 9.51 -4.47
CA PRO A 84 -10.87 10.89 -4.89
C PRO A 84 -9.58 11.53 -5.42
N SER A 85 -9.73 12.57 -6.24
CA SER A 85 -8.61 13.44 -6.63
C SER A 85 -8.36 14.49 -5.54
N PRO A 86 -7.09 14.82 -5.22
CA PRO A 86 -5.85 14.26 -5.77
C PRO A 86 -5.51 12.88 -5.20
N LYS A 87 -5.18 11.93 -6.09
CA LYS A 87 -4.87 10.54 -5.75
C LYS A 87 -3.69 10.39 -4.77
N THR A 88 -2.78 11.37 -4.74
CA THR A 88 -1.63 11.43 -3.82
C THR A 88 -2.03 11.60 -2.36
N ASN A 89 -3.15 12.26 -2.08
CA ASN A 89 -3.63 12.54 -0.72
C ASN A 89 -4.62 11.47 -0.23
N HIS A 90 -4.92 10.47 -1.05
CA HIS A 90 -5.77 9.35 -0.65
C HIS A 90 -5.03 8.45 0.34
N LYS A 91 -5.76 7.94 1.35
CA LYS A 91 -5.25 6.96 2.31
C LYS A 91 -5.32 5.57 1.70
N TRP A 92 -4.31 5.24 0.91
CA TRP A 92 -4.19 3.94 0.27
C TRP A 92 -4.03 2.81 1.30
N SER A 93 -4.74 1.72 1.07
CA SER A 93 -4.62 0.49 1.86
C SER A 93 -3.20 -0.06 1.79
N HIS A 94 -2.58 0.01 0.62
CA HIS A 94 -1.17 -0.31 0.43
C HIS A 94 -0.55 0.57 -0.67
N PRO A 95 0.72 1.00 -0.56
CA PRO A 95 1.40 1.79 -1.61
C PRO A 95 1.38 1.11 -2.99
N ALA A 96 1.40 -0.23 -3.02
CA ALA A 96 1.26 -1.01 -4.25
C ALA A 96 0.00 -0.66 -5.06
N VAL A 97 -1.11 -0.33 -4.40
CA VAL A 97 -2.37 0.05 -5.07
C VAL A 97 -2.20 1.36 -5.82
N TYR A 98 -1.58 2.35 -5.15
CA TYR A 98 -1.27 3.64 -5.77
C TYR A 98 -0.34 3.49 -6.98
N HIS A 99 0.75 2.75 -6.81
CA HIS A 99 1.71 2.54 -7.90
C HIS A 99 1.10 1.78 -9.08
N ALA A 100 0.29 0.75 -8.81
CA ALA A 100 -0.40 0.01 -9.87
C ALA A 100 -1.36 0.90 -10.65
N GLY A 101 -2.12 1.75 -9.97
CA GLY A 101 -3.03 2.67 -10.64
C GLY A 101 -2.32 3.78 -11.40
N ARG A 102 -1.16 4.24 -10.90
CA ARG A 102 -0.29 5.18 -11.61
C ARG A 102 0.30 4.55 -12.89
N GLU A 103 0.81 3.33 -12.82
CA GLU A 103 1.34 2.60 -13.99
C GLU A 103 0.26 2.28 -15.01
N SER A 104 -0.95 1.97 -14.55
CA SER A 104 -2.11 1.70 -15.40
C SER A 104 -2.76 2.97 -15.97
N ASN A 105 -2.24 4.15 -15.63
CA ASN A 105 -2.79 5.47 -15.96
C ASN A 105 -4.20 5.73 -15.39
N TRP A 106 -4.31 6.68 -14.46
CA TRP A 106 -5.57 7.07 -13.84
C TRP A 106 -6.68 7.46 -14.82
N TYR A 107 -6.32 8.13 -15.93
CA TYR A 107 -7.29 8.49 -16.96
C TYR A 107 -7.81 7.25 -17.69
N PHE A 108 -6.94 6.28 -17.98
CA PHE A 108 -7.35 5.02 -18.60
C PHE A 108 -8.30 4.24 -17.70
N LEU A 109 -7.98 4.13 -16.40
CA LEU A 109 -8.83 3.46 -15.40
C LEU A 109 -10.20 4.13 -15.23
N ALA A 110 -10.27 5.46 -15.38
CA ALA A 110 -11.53 6.20 -15.21
C ALA A 110 -12.45 6.15 -16.43
N ASN A 111 -11.90 6.01 -17.64
CA ASN A 111 -12.66 6.14 -18.88
C ASN A 111 -12.95 4.80 -19.60
N ASN A 112 -12.41 3.69 -19.11
CA ASN A 112 -12.61 2.37 -19.71
C ASN A 112 -13.45 1.45 -18.82
N PRO A 113 -14.23 0.54 -19.40
CA PRO A 113 -14.98 -0.45 -18.62
C PRO A 113 -14.04 -1.42 -17.90
N GLU A 114 -14.53 -2.02 -16.80
CA GLU A 114 -13.78 -2.99 -15.99
C GLU A 114 -13.21 -4.14 -16.83
N SER A 115 -13.95 -4.63 -17.84
CA SER A 115 -13.48 -5.72 -18.71
C SER A 115 -12.18 -5.42 -19.46
N ILE A 116 -11.88 -4.14 -19.71
CA ILE A 116 -10.66 -3.70 -20.41
C ILE A 116 -9.62 -3.19 -19.40
N ALA A 117 -10.04 -2.39 -18.42
CA ALA A 117 -9.14 -1.74 -17.48
C ALA A 117 -8.60 -2.69 -16.39
N TYR A 118 -9.41 -3.63 -15.92
CA TYR A 118 -9.03 -4.53 -14.83
C TYR A 118 -7.86 -5.45 -15.18
N PRO A 119 -7.80 -6.13 -16.34
CA PRO A 119 -6.66 -7.00 -16.67
C PRO A 119 -5.33 -6.24 -16.69
N VAL A 120 -5.32 -5.02 -17.23
CA VAL A 120 -4.13 -4.16 -17.27
C VAL A 120 -3.69 -3.80 -15.85
N PHE A 121 -4.62 -3.33 -15.02
CA PHE A 121 -4.33 -3.03 -13.62
C PHE A 121 -3.83 -4.24 -12.85
N ALA A 122 -4.49 -5.39 -13.01
CA ALA A 122 -4.15 -6.62 -12.30
C ALA A 122 -2.74 -7.10 -12.67
N GLU A 123 -2.32 -6.93 -13.92
CA GLU A 123 -0.96 -7.25 -14.35
C GLU A 123 0.08 -6.37 -13.64
N HIS A 124 -0.11 -5.04 -13.64
CA HIS A 124 0.76 -4.09 -12.93
C HIS A 124 0.79 -4.37 -11.42
N TYR A 125 -0.38 -4.56 -10.82
CA TYR A 125 -0.51 -4.87 -9.41
C TYR A 125 0.22 -6.16 -9.05
N ARG A 126 0.08 -7.23 -9.85
CA ARG A 126 0.78 -8.50 -9.60
C ARG A 126 2.30 -8.35 -9.66
N LYS A 127 2.83 -7.59 -10.61
CA LYS A 127 4.27 -7.32 -10.72
C LYS A 127 4.78 -6.55 -9.50
N LEU A 128 4.03 -5.54 -9.05
CA LEU A 128 4.37 -4.78 -7.85
C LEU A 128 4.31 -5.65 -6.59
N CYS A 129 3.28 -6.50 -6.45
CA CYS A 129 3.19 -7.45 -5.34
C CYS A 129 4.37 -8.42 -5.34
N ALA A 130 4.81 -8.93 -6.50
CA ALA A 130 5.99 -9.79 -6.58
C ALA A 130 7.25 -9.07 -6.08
N ARG A 131 7.47 -7.82 -6.50
CA ARG A 131 8.60 -6.99 -6.03
C ARG A 131 8.56 -6.72 -4.53
N VAL A 132 7.38 -6.46 -3.97
CA VAL A 132 7.20 -6.29 -2.51
C VAL A 132 7.46 -7.61 -1.77
N LEU A 133 7.12 -8.76 -2.36
CA LEU A 133 7.44 -10.08 -1.79
C LEU A 133 8.95 -10.39 -1.85
N GLU A 134 9.67 -9.81 -2.79
CA GLU A 134 11.13 -9.81 -2.84
C GLU A 134 11.75 -8.80 -1.86
N GLY A 135 10.93 -8.10 -1.06
CA GLY A 135 11.35 -7.17 -0.03
C GLY A 135 11.50 -5.72 -0.50
N GLU A 136 11.07 -5.39 -1.72
CA GLU A 136 11.08 -4.00 -2.18
C GLU A 136 10.09 -3.13 -1.39
N LYS A 137 10.60 -2.01 -0.85
CA LYS A 137 9.77 -1.00 -0.21
C LYS A 137 9.30 0.04 -1.22
N LEU A 138 8.02 0.00 -1.55
CA LEU A 138 7.37 1.01 -2.37
C LEU A 138 7.20 2.31 -1.56
N SER A 139 7.65 3.42 -2.14
CA SER A 139 7.50 4.76 -1.56
C SER A 139 6.02 5.13 -1.39
N ALA A 140 5.64 5.72 -0.26
CA ALA A 140 4.31 6.33 -0.16
C ALA A 140 4.18 7.50 -1.16
N PRO A 141 2.97 7.76 -1.70
CA PRO A 141 2.74 8.92 -2.56
C PRO A 141 3.08 10.21 -1.80
N GLU A 142 3.84 11.09 -2.45
CA GLU A 142 4.15 12.40 -1.90
C GLU A 142 2.87 13.25 -1.86
N GLN A 143 2.45 13.62 -0.65
CA GLN A 143 1.22 14.37 -0.45
C GLN A 143 1.39 15.77 -1.03
N LEU A 144 0.51 16.13 -1.97
CA LEU A 144 0.37 17.50 -2.40
C LEU A 144 -0.19 18.27 -1.20
N LYS A 145 0.68 18.98 -0.49
CA LYS A 145 0.23 20.04 0.41
C LYS A 145 -0.36 21.12 -0.49
N LEU A 146 -1.65 21.42 -0.30
CA LEU A 146 -2.20 22.65 -0.84
C LEU A 146 -1.30 23.77 -0.33
N GLU A 147 -0.80 24.62 -1.23
CA GLU A 147 -0.18 25.86 -0.77
C GLU A 147 -1.24 26.58 0.05
N GLU A 148 -0.99 26.72 1.36
CA GLU A 148 -1.70 27.65 2.21
C GLU A 148 -1.27 29.06 1.77
N ASN A 149 -1.73 29.48 0.60
CA ASN A 149 -2.02 30.87 0.34
C ASN A 149 -3.52 31.05 0.60
N PRO A 150 -4.01 31.06 1.86
CA PRO A 150 -5.21 31.80 2.13
C PRO A 150 -4.84 33.23 1.79
N GLY A 151 -5.16 33.67 0.56
CA GLY A 151 -5.04 35.08 0.22
C GLY A 151 -5.71 35.84 1.34
N THR A 152 -4.97 36.74 2.00
CA THR A 152 -5.50 37.54 3.08
C THR A 152 -6.80 38.17 2.57
N PRO A 153 -7.96 37.84 3.16
CA PRO A 153 -9.21 38.38 2.66
C PRO A 153 -9.10 39.89 2.77
N LEU A 154 -9.20 40.58 1.63
CA LEU A 154 -9.23 42.05 1.59
C LEU A 154 -10.30 42.53 2.57
N SER A 155 -9.97 43.55 3.35
CA SER A 155 -10.97 44.19 4.19
C SER A 155 -12.13 44.69 3.33
N LYS A 156 -13.32 44.85 3.93
CA LYS A 156 -14.51 45.32 3.19
C LYS A 156 -14.25 46.63 2.44
N GLU A 157 -13.42 47.50 3.02
CA GLU A 157 -13.05 48.81 2.47
C GLU A 157 -12.13 48.68 1.25
N GLU A 158 -11.07 47.87 1.34
CA GLU A 158 -10.16 47.63 0.23
C GLU A 158 -10.86 46.89 -0.93
N ASN A 159 -11.80 46.00 -0.62
CA ASN A 159 -12.59 45.28 -1.60
C ASN A 159 -13.57 46.23 -2.33
N ALA A 160 -14.21 47.14 -1.60
CA ALA A 160 -15.06 48.18 -2.19
C ALA A 160 -14.27 49.13 -3.10
N GLN A 161 -13.06 49.54 -2.71
CA GLN A 161 -12.18 50.37 -3.52
C GLN A 161 -11.73 49.66 -4.80
N LYS A 162 -11.31 48.40 -4.71
CA LYS A 162 -10.95 47.60 -5.90
C LYS A 162 -12.13 47.38 -6.83
N MET A 163 -13.33 47.13 -6.29
CA MET A 163 -14.55 47.00 -7.09
C MET A 163 -14.95 48.32 -7.78
N ALA A 164 -14.78 49.46 -7.11
CA ALA A 164 -15.02 50.77 -7.70
C ALA A 164 -14.00 51.10 -8.80
N ALA A 165 -12.72 50.76 -8.59
CA ALA A 165 -11.68 50.90 -9.61
C ALA A 165 -11.96 50.02 -10.83
N LEU A 166 -12.32 48.75 -10.64
CA LEU A 166 -12.74 47.82 -11.72
C LEU A 166 -13.95 48.33 -12.50
N ARG A 167 -14.93 48.91 -11.80
CA ARG A 167 -16.12 49.52 -12.42
C ARG A 167 -15.77 50.73 -13.28
N ALA A 168 -14.92 51.61 -12.76
CA ALA A 168 -14.42 52.78 -13.51
C ALA A 168 -13.59 52.36 -14.74
N GLU A 169 -12.79 51.30 -14.63
CA GLU A 169 -11.98 50.76 -15.72
C GLU A 169 -12.82 50.06 -16.80
N LEU A 170 -13.92 49.41 -16.40
CA LEU A 170 -14.89 48.76 -17.30
C LEU A 170 -15.98 49.72 -17.83
N GLY A 171 -15.99 50.98 -17.38
CA GLY A 171 -16.93 52.01 -17.83
C GLY A 171 -18.38 51.81 -17.40
N ILE A 172 -18.62 51.16 -16.24
CA ILE A 172 -19.94 50.84 -15.68
C ILE A 172 -20.13 51.45 -14.30
#